data_AF-A0A9P3V059-F1
#
_entry.id   AF-A0A9P3V059-F1
#
_cell.length_a   1.000
_cell.length_b   1.000
_cell.length_c   1.000
_cell.angle_alpha   90.00
_cell.angle_beta   90.00
_cell.angle_gamma   90.00
#
_symmetry.space_group_name_H-M   'P 1'
#
loop_
_entity.id
_entity.type
_entity.pdbx_description
1 polymer ?
#
loop_
_entity_poly.entity_id
_entity_poly.type
_entity_poly.pdbx_seq_one_letter_code
_entity_poly.pdbx_strand_id
1 'polypeptide(L)'
;MTADTIGPQHDRAAAGTDPRGWLVFEHLPDDLQRAEDATQAADHQRQQFSAFNLPAVWGTSDPAGLAAIQARARRILTAAGMSSWRVNVRPATDAERTLLEHLGHELPAELFTAITYPSTGTRNRRWPQLESQEESA
;
A
#
# COMPACT_ATOMS: atom_id res chain seq x y z
N MET A 1 20.03 -0.65 13.61
CA MET A 1 19.89 0.82 13.67
C MET A 1 18.56 1.15 13.05
N THR A 2 17.52 1.57 13.73
CA THR A 2 17.12 1.61 15.16
C THR A 2 15.75 2.31 15.12
N ALA A 3 14.87 2.05 16.06
CA ALA A 3 13.46 2.47 16.10
C ALA A 3 13.15 4.00 15.99
N ASP A 4 14.11 4.85 15.63
CA ASP A 4 14.03 6.32 15.58
C ASP A 4 13.32 6.89 14.33
N THR A 5 12.90 6.07 13.36
CA THR A 5 12.19 6.52 12.15
C THR A 5 10.72 6.13 12.13
N ILE A 6 10.33 5.13 12.93
CA ILE A 6 8.98 4.58 12.97
C ILE A 6 8.21 5.29 14.08
N GLY A 7 7.19 6.06 13.71
CA GLY A 7 6.43 6.82 14.68
C GLY A 7 5.48 5.94 15.51
N PRO A 8 4.92 6.45 16.63
CA PRO A 8 4.00 5.72 17.52
C PRO A 8 2.68 5.28 16.86
N GLN A 9 2.48 5.64 15.60
CA GLN A 9 1.35 5.22 14.78
C GLN A 9 1.53 3.80 14.23
N HIS A 10 2.76 3.26 14.16
CA HIS A 10 3.01 1.90 13.67
C HIS A 10 2.37 0.83 14.55
N ASP A 11 2.51 0.91 15.88
CA ASP A 11 1.85 -0.02 16.80
C ASP A 11 0.33 0.03 16.69
N ARG A 12 -0.22 1.23 16.46
CA ARG A 12 -1.66 1.41 16.22
C ARG A 12 -2.09 0.84 14.88
N ALA A 13 -1.25 0.93 13.85
CA ALA A 13 -1.50 0.33 12.55
C ALA A 13 -1.44 -1.20 12.61
N ALA A 14 -0.47 -1.78 13.32
CA ALA A 14 -0.38 -3.22 13.59
C ALA A 14 -1.61 -3.70 14.37
N ALA A 15 -2.07 -2.93 15.36
CA ALA A 15 -3.32 -3.20 16.10
C ALA A 15 -4.61 -2.91 15.29
N GLY A 16 -4.52 -2.45 14.03
CA GLY A 16 -5.66 -2.13 13.17
C GLY A 16 -6.47 -0.90 13.60
N THR A 17 -5.93 -0.08 14.51
CA THR A 17 -6.59 1.10 15.08
C THR A 17 -6.17 2.42 14.41
N ASP A 18 -5.04 2.44 13.70
CA ASP A 18 -4.65 3.62 12.91
C ASP A 18 -5.28 3.57 11.51
N PRO A 19 -6.08 4.59 11.13
CA PRO A 19 -6.71 4.62 9.82
C PRO A 19 -5.71 4.77 8.66
N ARG A 20 -4.42 4.99 8.89
CA ARG A 20 -3.40 5.20 7.85
C ARG A 20 -2.66 3.93 7.39
N GLY A 21 -2.75 2.82 8.12
CA GLY A 21 -2.06 1.56 7.77
C GLY A 21 -0.57 1.54 8.13
N TRP A 22 0.22 0.61 7.58
CA TRP A 22 1.53 0.23 8.14
C TRP A 22 2.67 1.25 7.95
N LEU A 23 2.65 2.03 6.87
CA LEU A 23 3.73 3.00 6.58
C LEU A 23 3.50 4.29 7.34
N VAL A 24 3.81 4.28 8.64
CA VAL A 24 3.76 5.49 9.47
C VAL A 24 5.13 5.79 10.05
N PHE A 25 5.82 6.67 9.37
CA PHE A 25 7.15 7.15 9.74
C PHE A 25 7.04 8.56 10.31
N GLU A 26 7.85 8.87 11.31
CA GLU A 26 7.94 10.23 11.86
C GLU A 26 8.73 11.13 10.91
N HIS A 27 9.86 10.62 10.40
CA HIS A 27 10.67 11.26 9.39
C HIS A 27 11.28 10.23 8.43
N LEU A 28 11.34 10.57 7.15
CA LEU A 28 12.03 9.82 6.10
C LEU A 28 13.24 10.62 5.59
N PRO A 29 14.29 9.97 5.07
CA PRO A 29 15.31 10.65 4.27
C PRO A 29 14.67 11.44 3.12
N ASP A 30 15.20 12.61 2.79
CA ASP A 30 14.59 13.55 1.82
C ASP A 30 14.18 12.90 0.49
N ASP A 31 15.01 12.02 -0.07
CA ASP A 31 14.71 11.33 -1.32
C ASP A 31 13.50 10.40 -1.19
N LEU A 32 13.41 9.70 -0.06
CA LEU A 32 12.33 8.77 0.23
C LEU A 32 11.05 9.51 0.60
N GLN A 33 11.15 10.63 1.33
CA GLN A 33 10.03 11.53 1.59
C GLN A 33 9.47 12.08 0.28
N ARG A 34 10.31 12.56 -0.63
CA ARG A 34 9.87 13.06 -1.95
C ARG A 34 9.19 11.97 -2.78
N ALA A 35 9.72 10.75 -2.76
CA ALA A 35 9.12 9.63 -3.47
C ALA A 35 7.76 9.21 -2.87
N GLU A 36 7.62 9.24 -1.56
CA GLU A 36 6.36 9.00 -0.85
C GLU A 36 5.33 10.10 -1.14
N ASP A 37 5.72 11.38 -1.06
CA ASP A 37 4.85 12.52 -1.37
C ASP A 37 4.36 12.47 -2.84
N ALA A 38 5.24 12.11 -3.78
CA ALA A 38 4.88 11.90 -5.18
C ALA A 38 3.88 10.75 -5.34
N THR A 39 4.07 9.66 -4.59
CA THR A 39 3.14 8.52 -4.58
C THR A 39 1.78 8.91 -4.00
N GLN A 40 1.76 9.70 -2.92
CA GLN A 40 0.54 10.21 -2.32
C GLN A 40 -0.21 11.16 -3.27
N ALA A 41 0.49 12.08 -3.93
CA ALA A 41 -0.10 12.99 -4.91
C ALA A 41 -0.70 12.20 -6.09
N ALA A 42 0.03 11.19 -6.60
CA ALA A 42 -0.45 10.31 -7.66
C ALA A 42 -1.70 9.53 -7.23
N ASP A 43 -1.72 8.96 -6.02
CA ASP A 43 -2.87 8.21 -5.51
C ASP A 43 -4.09 9.10 -5.22
N HIS A 44 -3.89 10.36 -4.80
CA HIS A 44 -4.97 11.33 -4.65
C HIS A 44 -5.57 11.73 -6.00
N GLN A 45 -4.71 12.03 -7.00
CA GLN A 45 -5.16 12.29 -8.37
C GLN A 45 -5.92 11.07 -8.92
N ARG A 46 -5.40 9.86 -8.70
CA ARG A 46 -6.04 8.59 -9.09
C ARG A 46 -7.41 8.40 -8.47
N GLN A 47 -7.57 8.69 -7.18
CA GLN A 47 -8.86 8.60 -6.50
C GLN A 47 -9.91 9.49 -7.18
N GLN A 48 -9.54 10.73 -7.51
CA GLN A 48 -10.40 11.68 -8.22
C GLN A 48 -10.80 11.17 -9.61
N PHE A 49 -9.88 10.50 -10.32
CA PHE A 49 -10.14 9.95 -11.66
C PHE A 49 -10.67 8.51 -11.68
N SER A 50 -10.71 7.80 -10.54
CA SER A 50 -11.22 6.42 -10.47
C SER A 50 -12.70 6.33 -10.85
N ALA A 51 -13.45 7.43 -10.69
CA ALA A 51 -14.81 7.60 -11.19
C ALA A 51 -14.93 7.43 -12.73
N PHE A 52 -13.81 7.52 -13.45
CA PHE A 52 -13.76 7.43 -14.92
C PHE A 52 -13.12 6.12 -15.44
N ASN A 53 -12.82 5.13 -14.58
CA ASN A 53 -12.33 3.78 -14.99
C ASN A 53 -11.10 3.78 -15.92
N LEU A 54 -10.14 4.70 -15.74
CA LEU A 54 -8.94 4.78 -16.57
C LEU A 54 -7.79 3.90 -16.01
N PRO A 55 -7.32 2.85 -16.74
CA PRO A 55 -6.28 1.93 -16.24
C PRO A 55 -4.88 2.54 -16.17
N ALA A 56 -4.55 3.45 -17.10
CA ALA A 56 -3.23 4.10 -17.19
C ALA A 56 -2.87 4.90 -15.93
N VAL A 57 -3.89 5.32 -15.17
CA VAL A 57 -3.68 6.05 -13.93
C VAL A 57 -3.16 5.12 -12.84
N TRP A 58 -3.14 3.80 -12.97
CA TRP A 58 -2.70 2.88 -11.91
C TRP A 58 -1.23 2.46 -11.95
N GLY A 59 -0.39 3.16 -12.75
CA GLY A 59 1.06 2.98 -12.74
C GLY A 59 1.57 1.84 -13.62
N THR A 60 0.74 1.39 -14.57
CA THR A 60 1.19 0.51 -15.64
C THR A 60 0.53 0.92 -16.96
N SER A 61 1.32 0.90 -18.03
CA SER A 61 0.86 1.02 -19.41
C SER A 61 0.42 -0.32 -19.99
N ASP A 62 0.58 -1.42 -19.23
CA ASP A 62 0.13 -2.77 -19.57
C ASP A 62 -1.18 -3.13 -18.83
N PRO A 63 -2.34 -3.08 -19.51
CA PRO A 63 -3.62 -3.43 -18.91
C PRO A 63 -3.73 -4.91 -18.55
N ALA A 64 -3.02 -5.81 -19.24
CA ALA A 64 -3.08 -7.25 -18.98
C ALA A 64 -2.34 -7.60 -17.69
N GLY A 65 -1.14 -7.04 -17.50
CA GLY A 65 -0.41 -7.12 -16.24
C GLY A 65 -1.20 -6.56 -15.06
N LEU A 66 -1.87 -5.41 -15.24
CA LEU A 66 -2.76 -4.86 -14.20
C LEU A 66 -3.91 -5.82 -13.85
N ALA A 67 -4.56 -6.40 -14.85
CA ALA A 67 -5.67 -7.33 -14.65
C ALA A 67 -5.23 -8.60 -13.92
N ALA A 68 -4.05 -9.13 -14.24
CA ALA A 68 -3.48 -10.30 -13.55
C ALA A 68 -3.22 -10.00 -12.06
N ILE A 69 -2.62 -8.84 -11.77
CA ILE A 69 -2.38 -8.38 -10.40
C ILE A 69 -3.70 -8.18 -9.65
N GLN A 70 -4.68 -7.52 -10.26
CA GLN A 70 -5.99 -7.31 -9.66
C GLN A 70 -6.72 -8.64 -9.39
N ALA A 71 -6.64 -9.61 -10.31
CA ALA A 71 -7.24 -10.92 -10.12
C ALA A 71 -6.59 -11.68 -8.95
N ARG A 72 -5.26 -11.63 -8.84
CA ARG A 72 -4.52 -12.23 -7.72
C ARG A 72 -4.83 -11.53 -6.40
N ALA A 73 -4.82 -10.21 -6.38
CA ALA A 73 -5.12 -9.41 -5.21
C ALA A 73 -6.56 -9.63 -4.73
N ARG A 74 -7.55 -9.75 -5.62
CA ARG A 74 -8.92 -10.11 -5.25
C ARG A 74 -8.98 -11.42 -4.46
N ARG A 75 -8.26 -12.46 -4.90
CA ARG A 75 -8.23 -13.75 -4.19
C ARG A 75 -7.63 -13.60 -2.79
N ILE A 76 -6.52 -12.87 -2.67
CA ILE A 76 -5.82 -12.67 -1.39
C ILE A 76 -6.66 -11.79 -0.45
N LEU A 77 -7.23 -10.69 -0.94
CA LEU A 77 -8.12 -9.84 -0.15
C LEU A 77 -9.33 -10.62 0.35
N THR A 78 -9.95 -11.44 -0.51
CA THR A 78 -11.05 -12.31 -0.09
C THR A 78 -10.62 -13.32 0.98
N ALA A 79 -9.44 -13.93 0.83
CA ALA A 79 -8.89 -14.84 1.85
C ALA A 79 -8.61 -14.13 3.19
N ALA A 80 -8.18 -12.87 3.15
CA ALA A 80 -7.98 -12.01 4.31
C ALA A 80 -9.29 -11.41 4.87
N GLY A 81 -10.47 -11.81 4.38
CA GLY A 81 -11.77 -11.31 4.83
C GLY A 81 -12.06 -9.86 4.42
N MET A 82 -11.27 -9.27 3.52
CA MET A 82 -11.42 -7.89 3.06
C MET A 82 -12.39 -7.78 1.87
N SER A 83 -13.22 -6.73 1.88
CA SER A 83 -14.10 -6.42 0.74
C SER A 83 -13.31 -5.84 -0.43
N SER A 84 -13.16 -6.61 -1.50
CA SER A 84 -12.44 -6.20 -2.71
C SER A 84 -13.10 -5.04 -3.49
N TRP A 85 -14.35 -4.67 -3.17
CA TRP A 85 -15.06 -3.57 -3.81
C TRP A 85 -14.67 -2.19 -3.24
N ARG A 86 -14.21 -2.14 -1.98
CA ARG A 86 -13.77 -0.89 -1.32
C ARG A 86 -12.25 -0.70 -1.33
N VAL A 87 -11.53 -1.63 -1.94
CA VAL A 87 -10.07 -1.69 -1.95
C VAL A 87 -9.59 -1.48 -3.37
N ASN A 88 -8.80 -0.43 -3.57
CA ASN A 88 -8.05 -0.24 -4.79
C ASN A 88 -6.73 -1.02 -4.70
N VAL A 89 -6.27 -1.54 -5.84
CA VAL A 89 -5.06 -2.36 -5.91
C VAL A 89 -4.15 -1.85 -7.01
N ARG A 90 -2.86 -1.74 -6.70
CA ARG A 90 -1.80 -1.51 -7.69
C ARG A 90 -0.50 -2.23 -7.31
N PRO A 91 0.45 -2.38 -8.23
CA PRO A 91 1.81 -2.76 -7.86
C PRO A 91 2.35 -1.83 -6.76
N ALA A 92 3.09 -2.39 -5.81
CA ALA A 92 3.83 -1.60 -4.84
C ALA A 92 4.86 -0.73 -5.57
N THR A 93 4.92 0.56 -5.24
CA THR A 93 5.93 1.45 -5.82
C THR A 93 7.31 1.11 -5.27
N ASP A 94 8.37 1.52 -5.96
CA ASP A 94 9.75 1.35 -5.48
C ASP A 94 9.95 1.98 -4.09
N ALA A 95 9.29 3.11 -3.82
CA ALA A 95 9.28 3.74 -2.51
C ALA A 95 8.64 2.85 -1.44
N GLU A 96 7.45 2.29 -1.71
CA GLU A 96 6.77 1.38 -0.79
C GLU A 96 7.58 0.11 -0.54
N ARG A 97 8.23 -0.44 -1.57
CA ARG A 97 9.14 -1.58 -1.42
C ARG A 97 10.33 -1.23 -0.52
N THR A 98 11.00 -0.11 -0.79
CA THR A 98 12.13 0.36 0.02
C THR A 98 11.73 0.54 1.48
N LEU A 99 10.54 1.11 1.73
CA LEU A 99 10.04 1.32 3.09
C LEU A 99 9.73 -0.01 3.80
N LEU A 100 9.13 -0.98 3.11
CA LEU A 100 8.83 -2.29 3.70
C LEU A 100 10.09 -3.12 3.98
N GLU A 101 11.09 -3.05 3.10
CA GLU A 101 12.43 -3.64 3.36
C GLU A 101 13.08 -2.98 4.58
N HIS A 102 12.92 -1.66 4.75
CA HIS A 102 13.41 -0.95 5.93
C HIS A 102 12.68 -1.36 7.22
N LEU A 103 11.39 -1.70 7.12
CA LEU A 103 10.61 -2.29 8.22
C LEU A 103 11.00 -3.76 8.52
N GLY A 104 11.85 -4.37 7.68
CA GLY A 104 12.36 -5.73 7.88
C GLY A 104 11.55 -6.83 7.19
N HIS A 105 10.63 -6.49 6.30
CA HIS A 105 9.86 -7.48 5.55
C HIS A 105 10.66 -8.04 4.36
N GLU A 106 10.54 -9.36 4.14
CA GLU A 106 10.99 -9.99 2.91
C GLU A 106 9.93 -9.80 1.80
N LEU A 107 10.29 -9.12 0.71
CA LEU A 107 9.31 -8.75 -0.30
C LEU A 107 9.20 -9.77 -1.43
N PRO A 108 7.99 -10.22 -1.80
CA PRO A 108 7.81 -10.98 -3.02
C PRO A 108 8.13 -10.12 -4.26
N ALA A 109 8.55 -10.79 -5.34
CA ALA A 109 8.79 -10.13 -6.63
C ALA A 109 7.54 -9.39 -7.12
N GLU A 110 6.39 -10.05 -7.05
CA GLU A 110 5.08 -9.43 -7.30
C GLU A 110 4.45 -9.02 -5.96
N LEU A 111 4.62 -7.75 -5.58
CA LEU A 111 3.98 -7.14 -4.41
C LEU A 111 2.95 -6.11 -4.87
N PHE A 112 1.74 -6.19 -4.35
CA PHE A 112 0.71 -5.17 -4.54
C PHE A 112 0.41 -4.43 -3.24
N THR A 113 0.02 -3.17 -3.40
CA THR A 113 -0.46 -2.31 -2.32
C THR A 113 -1.99 -2.27 -2.37
N ALA A 114 -2.62 -2.68 -1.27
CA ALA A 114 -4.06 -2.57 -1.08
C ALA A 114 -4.38 -1.21 -0.43
N ILE A 115 -5.21 -0.42 -1.09
CA ILE A 115 -5.46 0.97 -0.75
C ILE A 115 -6.95 1.17 -0.43
N THR A 116 -7.25 1.70 0.75
CA THR A 116 -8.59 2.20 1.09
C THR A 116 -8.53 3.67 1.48
N TYR A 117 -9.66 4.36 1.34
CA TYR A 117 -9.77 5.78 1.68
C TYR A 117 -10.83 5.96 2.77
N PRO A 118 -10.46 5.83 4.05
CA PRO A 118 -11.43 5.90 5.16
C PRO A 118 -12.06 7.30 5.31
N SER A 119 -11.36 8.35 4.89
CA SER A 119 -11.88 9.72 4.83
C SER A 119 -11.17 10.51 3.72
N THR A 120 -11.71 11.66 3.34
CA THR A 120 -11.10 12.55 2.34
C THR A 120 -9.68 12.93 2.76
N GLY A 121 -8.70 12.66 1.90
CA GLY A 121 -7.28 12.94 2.17
C GLY A 121 -6.58 11.92 3.06
N THR A 122 -7.30 10.96 3.66
CA THR A 122 -6.68 9.85 4.39
C THR A 122 -6.65 8.60 3.53
N ARG A 123 -5.46 8.05 3.36
CA ARG A 123 -5.22 6.79 2.65
C ARG A 123 -4.72 5.76 3.65
N ASN A 124 -5.37 4.60 3.68
CA ASN A 124 -4.89 3.43 4.37
C ASN A 124 -4.22 2.51 3.35
N ARG A 125 -2.98 2.09 3.63
CA ARG A 125 -2.26 1.10 2.83
C ARG A 125 -1.99 -0.15 3.64
N ARG A 126 -2.26 -1.29 3.02
CA ARG A 126 -2.00 -2.62 3.57
C ARG A 126 -1.29 -3.50 2.56
N TRP A 127 -0.57 -4.49 3.06
CA TRP A 127 0.10 -5.52 2.27
C TRP A 127 -0.36 -6.89 2.75
N PRO A 128 -1.55 -7.34 2.35
CA PRO A 128 -2.09 -8.65 2.74
C PRO A 128 -1.13 -9.82 2.46
N GLN A 129 -0.28 -9.68 1.45
CA GLN A 129 0.74 -10.67 1.11
C GLN A 129 1.80 -10.88 2.20
N LEU A 130 2.09 -9.82 2.98
CA LEU A 130 3.06 -9.83 4.08
C LEU A 130 2.37 -10.17 5.40
N GLU A 131 1.13 -9.69 5.59
CA GLU A 131 0.28 -10.02 6.76
C GLU A 131 0.07 -11.52 6.92
N SER A 132 -0.11 -12.25 5.82
CA SER A 132 -0.22 -13.72 5.87
C SER A 132 1.09 -14.44 6.21
N GLN A 133 2.25 -13.78 6.06
CA GLN A 133 3.55 -14.34 6.45
C GLN A 133 3.78 -14.21 7.96
N GLU A 134 3.28 -13.14 8.58
CA GLU A 134 3.38 -12.93 10.04
C GLU A 134 2.57 -13.96 10.85
N GLU A 135 1.46 -14.50 10.33
CA GLU A 135 0.69 -15.56 11.00
C GLU A 135 1.39 -16.94 10.99
N SER A 136 2.45 -17.12 10.20
CA SER A 136 3.15 -18.40 10.03
C SER A 136 4.53 -18.46 10.71
N ALA A 137 4.92 -17.45 11.48
CA ALA A 137 6.21 -17.36 12.18
C ALA A 137 6.10 -17.61 13.69
#